data_AF-A0A3B0XW19-F1
#
_entry.id   AF-A0A3B0XW19-F1
#
_cell.length_a   1.000
_cell.length_b   1.000
_cell.length_c   1.000
_cell.angle_alpha   90.00
_cell.angle_beta   90.00
_cell.angle_gamma   90.00
#
_symmetry.space_group_name_H-M   'P 1'
#
loop_
_entity.id
_entity.type
_entity.pdbx_description
1 polymer ?
#
loop_
_entity_poly.entity_id
_entity_poly.type
_entity_poly.pdbx_seq_one_letter_code
_entity_poly.pdbx_strand_id
1 'polypeptide(L)'
;LFGDVDLNHPDQMVRQVLLDLSLTGTIESSLDIGDEILKELARVGRVHKKKVQQAGFAVLKAPNIPAILLETAFISNPKEERKLRSSGHQIKLAKAILRGANDYFSRKAPPGTWLSESQEHYVIKKGDTLAAISDRYQLPVSHIRTRNSLRTDELRVGHKLYIPVS
;
A
#
# COMPACT_ATOMS: atom_id res chain seq x y z
N LEU A 1 4.02 -8.47 -4.44
CA LEU A 1 5.46 -8.51 -4.80
C LEU A 1 5.59 -9.56 -5.88
N PHE A 2 5.99 -9.16 -7.07
CA PHE A 2 6.34 -10.11 -8.12
C PHE A 2 7.48 -10.96 -7.56
N GLY A 3 7.32 -12.29 -7.63
CA GLY A 3 8.19 -13.26 -6.96
C GLY A 3 9.66 -13.03 -7.31
N ASP A 4 10.53 -13.46 -6.40
CA ASP A 4 11.97 -13.43 -6.51
C ASP A 4 12.41 -14.05 -7.86
N VAL A 5 12.55 -13.21 -8.88
CA VAL A 5 12.96 -13.65 -10.21
C VAL A 5 14.46 -13.85 -10.14
N ASP A 6 14.90 -15.10 -10.30
CA ASP A 6 16.33 -15.40 -10.32
C ASP A 6 16.99 -14.71 -11.52
N LEU A 7 17.71 -13.63 -11.22
CA LEU A 7 18.45 -12.85 -12.21
C LEU A 7 19.72 -13.57 -12.68
N ASN A 8 20.07 -14.71 -12.08
CA ASN A 8 21.22 -15.53 -12.48
C ASN A 8 20.88 -16.54 -13.58
N HIS A 9 20.07 -16.15 -14.57
CA HIS A 9 19.83 -16.97 -15.75
C HIS A 9 21.05 -16.93 -16.70
N PRO A 10 21.51 -18.05 -17.29
CA PRO A 10 22.70 -18.09 -18.15
C PRO A 10 22.53 -17.31 -19.46
N ASP A 11 21.30 -17.20 -19.97
CA ASP A 11 20.97 -16.42 -21.16
C ASP A 11 20.81 -14.91 -20.84
N GLN A 12 21.64 -14.07 -21.49
CA GLN A 12 21.64 -12.62 -21.31
C GLN A 12 20.35 -11.95 -21.77
N MET A 13 19.72 -12.43 -22.85
CA MET A 13 18.47 -11.88 -23.36
C MET A 13 17.33 -12.15 -22.37
N VAL A 14 17.25 -13.38 -21.85
CA VAL A 14 16.26 -13.74 -20.84
C VAL A 14 16.44 -12.88 -19.59
N ARG A 15 17.68 -12.70 -19.12
CA ARG A 15 17.97 -11.84 -17.97
C ARG A 15 17.51 -10.40 -18.19
N GLN A 16 17.75 -9.83 -19.37
CA GLN A 16 17.33 -8.46 -19.68
C GLN A 16 15.81 -8.33 -19.68
N VAL A 17 15.09 -9.28 -20.29
CA VAL A 17 13.61 -9.29 -20.29
C VAL A 17 13.07 -9.41 -18.87
N LEU A 18 13.63 -10.30 -18.05
CA LEU A 18 13.23 -10.47 -16.65
C LEU A 18 13.49 -9.21 -15.81
N LEU A 19 14.63 -8.55 -16.02
CA LEU A 19 14.94 -7.26 -15.40
C LEU A 19 13.93 -6.18 -15.81
N ASP A 20 13.63 -6.05 -17.10
CA ASP A 20 12.70 -5.04 -17.61
C ASP A 20 11.27 -5.27 -17.08
N LEU A 21 10.83 -6.53 -17.00
CA LEU A 21 9.54 -6.90 -16.39
C LEU A 21 9.50 -6.57 -14.89
N SER A 22 10.56 -6.92 -14.15
CA SER A 22 10.69 -6.59 -12.72
C SER A 22 10.65 -5.08 -12.47
N LEU A 23 11.42 -4.31 -13.26
CA LEU A 23 11.44 -2.85 -13.18
C LEU A 23 10.06 -2.27 -13.49
N THR A 24 9.39 -2.76 -14.54
CA THR A 24 8.05 -2.30 -14.91
C THR A 24 7.04 -2.54 -13.78
N GLY A 25 7.01 -3.75 -13.22
CA GLY A 25 6.12 -4.08 -12.10
C GLY A 25 6.45 -3.31 -10.82
N THR A 26 7.73 -2.98 -10.61
CA THR A 26 8.19 -2.15 -9.49
C THR A 26 7.75 -0.70 -9.67
N ILE A 27 7.83 -0.15 -10.88
CA ILE A 27 7.35 1.20 -11.20
C ILE A 27 5.84 1.29 -11.00
N GLU A 28 5.07 0.33 -11.48
CA GLU A 28 3.62 0.28 -11.26
C GLU A 28 3.28 0.26 -9.77
N SER A 29 3.96 -0.60 -9.00
CA SER A 29 3.79 -0.67 -7.55
C SER A 29 4.17 0.64 -6.84
N SER A 30 5.19 1.33 -7.34
CA SER A 30 5.65 2.63 -6.81
C SER A 30 4.64 3.75 -7.09
N LEU A 31 4.01 3.74 -8.26
CA LEU A 31 2.94 4.67 -8.59
C LEU A 31 1.73 4.47 -7.66
N ASP A 32 1.34 3.21 -7.43
CA ASP A 32 0.20 2.88 -6.58
C ASP A 32 0.38 3.30 -5.11
N ILE A 33 1.53 3.00 -4.50
CA ILE A 33 1.82 3.44 -3.12
C ILE A 33 1.95 4.96 -3.06
N GLY A 34 2.51 5.57 -4.10
CA GLY A 34 2.58 7.02 -4.25
C GLY A 34 1.19 7.68 -4.27
N ASP A 35 0.23 7.10 -4.98
CA ASP A 35 -1.13 7.63 -5.10
C ASP A 35 -1.89 7.55 -3.76
N GLU A 36 -1.76 6.44 -3.01
CA GLU A 36 -2.37 6.32 -1.68
C GLU A 36 -1.77 7.32 -0.68
N ILE A 37 -0.45 7.48 -0.68
CA ILE A 37 0.22 8.47 0.16
C ILE A 37 -0.17 9.89 -0.25
N LEU A 38 -0.23 10.20 -1.55
CA LEU A 38 -0.60 11.53 -2.04
C LEU A 38 -2.02 11.90 -1.62
N LYS A 39 -2.96 10.95 -1.67
CA LYS A 39 -4.34 11.12 -1.22
C LYS A 39 -4.42 11.49 0.27
N GLU A 40 -3.61 10.84 1.12
CA GLU A 40 -3.54 11.18 2.54
C GLU A 40 -2.86 12.53 2.80
N LEU A 41 -1.79 12.86 2.06
CA LEU A 41 -1.11 14.14 2.17
C LEU A 41 -2.01 15.32 1.76
N ALA A 42 -2.85 15.13 0.74
CA ALA A 42 -3.83 16.13 0.31
C ALA A 42 -4.84 16.52 1.41
N ARG A 43 -5.04 15.67 2.42
CA ARG A 43 -5.88 15.98 3.59
C ARG A 43 -5.18 16.85 4.62
N VAL A 44 -3.84 16.87 4.64
CA VAL A 44 -3.02 17.66 5.57
C VAL A 44 -2.83 19.09 5.05
N GLY A 45 -2.76 19.28 3.74
CA GLY A 45 -2.56 20.58 3.14
C GLY A 45 -2.57 20.55 1.61
N ARG A 46 -2.22 21.69 1.01
CA ARG A 46 -2.14 21.83 -0.45
C ARG A 46 -0.99 20.98 -0.98
N VAL A 47 -1.30 20.14 -1.96
CA VAL A 47 -0.31 19.41 -2.77
C VAL A 47 0.04 20.20 -4.02
N HIS A 48 1.31 20.14 -4.46
CA HIS A 48 1.77 20.85 -5.66
C HIS A 48 1.20 20.24 -6.95
N LYS A 49 1.09 18.91 -7.00
CA LYS A 49 0.48 18.15 -8.10
C LYS A 49 -0.62 17.24 -7.54
N LYS A 50 -1.65 17.00 -8.36
CA LYS A 50 -2.80 16.16 -7.99
C LYS A 50 -2.59 14.67 -8.31
N LYS A 51 -1.50 14.33 -8.99
CA LYS A 51 -1.13 12.96 -9.39
C LYS A 51 0.35 12.75 -9.11
N VAL A 52 0.74 11.51 -8.84
CA VAL A 52 2.16 11.12 -8.77
C VAL A 52 2.87 11.46 -10.08
N GLN A 53 4.13 11.87 -9.99
CA GLN A 53 4.96 12.23 -11.12
C GLN A 53 6.11 11.22 -11.25
N GLN A 54 6.61 11.03 -12.48
CA GLN A 54 7.76 10.16 -12.76
C GLN A 54 8.93 11.00 -13.27
N ALA A 55 10.13 10.63 -12.83
CA ALA A 55 11.38 11.20 -13.30
C ALA A 55 12.52 10.19 -13.09
N GLY A 56 13.64 10.38 -13.79
CA GLY A 56 14.77 9.46 -13.82
C GLY A 56 15.68 9.48 -12.59
N PHE A 57 15.13 9.59 -11.37
CA PHE A 57 15.92 9.65 -10.14
C PHE A 57 16.63 8.32 -9.85
N ALA A 58 17.95 8.37 -9.67
CA ALA A 58 18.76 7.16 -9.40
C ALA A 58 18.31 6.41 -8.13
N VAL A 59 17.89 7.15 -7.09
CA VAL A 59 17.42 6.61 -5.81
C VAL A 59 16.12 5.79 -5.92
N LEU A 60 15.41 5.86 -7.06
CA LEU A 60 14.16 5.15 -7.29
C LEU A 60 14.30 3.92 -8.22
N LYS A 61 15.54 3.52 -8.56
CA LYS A 61 15.82 2.49 -9.58
C LYS A 61 16.10 1.09 -9.00
N ALA A 62 15.72 0.81 -7.76
CA ALA A 62 15.90 -0.51 -7.18
C ALA A 62 14.91 -1.51 -7.83
N PRO A 63 15.37 -2.60 -8.48
CA PRO A 63 14.47 -3.66 -8.92
C PRO A 63 13.85 -4.37 -7.70
N ASN A 64 12.61 -4.83 -7.83
CA ASN A 64 11.86 -5.57 -6.81
C ASN A 64 11.50 -4.80 -5.51
N ILE A 65 11.84 -3.51 -5.39
CA ILE A 65 11.47 -2.69 -4.22
C ILE A 65 10.76 -1.43 -4.71
N PRO A 66 9.45 -1.27 -4.42
CA PRO A 66 8.74 -0.03 -4.72
C PRO A 66 9.40 1.15 -4.00
N ALA A 67 9.71 2.22 -4.73
CA ALA A 67 10.42 3.38 -4.21
C ALA A 67 9.75 4.67 -4.69
N ILE A 68 9.56 5.61 -3.76
CA ILE A 68 8.96 6.92 -4.03
C ILE A 68 9.80 8.03 -3.40
N LEU A 69 9.79 9.20 -4.03
CA LEU A 69 10.35 10.43 -3.49
C LEU A 69 9.20 11.33 -3.07
N LEU A 70 9.19 11.75 -1.80
CA LEU A 70 8.18 12.65 -1.26
C LEU A 70 8.71 14.08 -1.18
N GLU A 71 8.03 15.00 -1.86
CA GLU A 71 8.20 16.43 -1.67
C GLU A 71 7.18 16.92 -0.63
N THR A 72 7.65 17.18 0.59
CA THR A 72 6.75 17.58 1.70
C THR A 72 6.42 19.07 1.70
N ALA A 73 7.37 19.91 1.29
CA ALA A 73 7.19 21.34 1.04
C ALA A 73 8.44 21.92 0.34
N PHE A 74 8.34 23.14 -0.17
CA PHE A 74 9.45 23.90 -0.74
C PHE A 74 10.09 24.80 0.32
N ILE A 75 11.36 24.50 0.67
CA ILE A 75 12.12 25.31 1.63
C ILE A 75 12.35 26.75 1.13
N SER A 76 12.33 26.97 -0.18
CA SER A 76 12.45 28.29 -0.80
C SER A 76 11.23 29.20 -0.57
N ASN A 77 10.10 28.64 -0.13
CA ASN A 77 8.91 29.41 0.25
C ASN A 77 8.88 29.63 1.77
N PRO A 78 9.02 30.88 2.27
CA PRO A 78 9.10 31.15 3.71
C PRO A 78 7.89 30.65 4.51
N LYS A 79 6.69 30.58 3.91
CA LYS A 79 5.49 30.04 4.59
C LYS A 79 5.58 28.53 4.77
N GLU A 80 6.16 27.82 3.82
CA GLU A 80 6.31 26.37 3.85
C GLU A 80 7.50 25.95 4.71
N GLU A 81 8.63 26.68 4.64
CA GLU A 81 9.77 26.48 5.52
C GLU A 81 9.37 26.53 7.00
N ARG A 82 8.57 27.54 7.40
CA ARG A 82 8.07 27.63 8.79
C ARG A 82 7.25 26.41 9.21
N LYS A 83 6.49 25.80 8.29
CA LYS A 83 5.76 24.56 8.56
C LYS A 83 6.70 23.38 8.69
N LEU A 84 7.73 23.28 7.84
CA LEU A 84 8.74 22.22 7.93
C LEU A 84 9.49 22.22 9.27
N ARG A 85 9.66 23.39 9.91
CA ARG A 85 10.26 23.50 11.25
C ARG A 85 9.29 23.15 12.40
N SER A 86 8.00 23.03 12.14
CA SER A 86 7.00 22.78 13.18
C SER A 86 6.83 21.27 13.44
N SER A 87 7.14 20.83 14.66
CA SER A 87 6.94 19.43 15.07
C SER A 87 5.49 18.96 14.89
N GLY A 88 4.51 19.84 15.16
CA GLY A 88 3.09 19.52 14.96
C GLY A 88 2.75 19.26 13.49
N HIS A 89 3.38 19.98 12.55
CA HIS A 89 3.19 19.74 11.12
C HIS A 89 3.92 18.47 10.67
N GLN A 90 5.16 18.25 11.13
CA GLN A 90 5.92 17.02 10.87
C GLN A 90 5.15 15.76 11.31
N ILE A 91 4.53 15.78 12.49
CA ILE A 91 3.70 14.66 12.98
C ILE A 91 2.48 14.44 12.09
N LYS A 92 1.82 15.50 11.62
CA LYS A 92 0.68 15.37 10.69
C LYS A 92 1.10 14.72 9.37
N LEU A 93 2.24 15.13 8.81
CA LEU A 93 2.81 14.54 7.60
C LEU A 93 3.17 13.06 7.82
N ALA A 94 3.92 12.75 8.88
CA ALA A 94 4.31 11.37 9.21
C ALA A 94 3.09 10.46 9.37
N LYS A 95 2.04 10.92 10.05
CA LYS A 95 0.77 10.17 10.19
C LYS A 95 0.06 9.97 8.86
N ALA A 96 0.09 10.94 7.94
CA ALA A 96 -0.50 10.80 6.62
C ALA A 96 0.27 9.79 5.76
N ILE A 97 1.61 9.85 5.79
CA ILE A 97 2.48 8.88 5.09
C ILE A 97 2.23 7.46 5.61
N LEU A 98 2.19 7.29 6.94
CA LEU A 98 1.91 6.00 7.56
C LEU A 98 0.53 5.45 7.15
N ARG A 99 -0.52 6.29 7.15
CA ARG A 99 -1.85 5.87 6.70
C ARG A 99 -1.85 5.44 5.23
N GLY A 100 -1.24 6.22 4.34
CA GLY A 100 -1.18 5.88 2.92
C GLY A 100 -0.39 4.58 2.66
N ALA A 101 0.72 4.36 3.38
CA ALA A 101 1.48 3.13 3.30
C ALA A 101 0.67 1.92 3.82
N ASN A 102 -0.03 2.07 4.95
CA ASN A 102 -0.91 1.02 5.48
C ASN A 102 -2.07 0.73 4.52
N ASP A 103 -2.69 1.74 3.91
CA ASP A 103 -3.76 1.58 2.93
C ASP A 103 -3.25 0.80 1.70
N TYR A 104 -2.05 1.13 1.20
CA TYR A 104 -1.41 0.38 0.12
C TYR A 104 -1.18 -1.10 0.51
N PHE A 105 -0.51 -1.36 1.64
CA PHE A 105 -0.18 -2.72 2.04
C PHE A 105 -1.39 -3.54 2.50
N SER A 106 -2.45 -2.89 2.97
CA SER A 106 -3.72 -3.57 3.23
C SER A 106 -4.31 -4.18 1.95
N ARG A 107 -4.05 -3.58 0.77
CA ARG A 107 -4.53 -4.07 -0.53
C ARG A 107 -3.50 -4.95 -1.25
N LYS A 108 -2.21 -4.63 -1.11
CA LYS A 108 -1.08 -5.26 -1.83
C LYS A 108 0.01 -5.72 -0.85
N ALA A 109 -0.36 -6.55 0.12
CA ALA A 109 0.60 -7.14 1.06
C ALA A 109 1.71 -7.89 0.31
N PRO A 110 3.00 -7.72 0.65
CA PRO A 110 4.08 -8.44 -0.01
C PRO A 110 3.99 -9.94 0.30
N PRO A 111 3.93 -10.84 -0.70
CA PRO A 111 3.91 -12.29 -0.48
C PRO A 111 5.08 -12.75 0.38
N GLY A 112 4.84 -13.77 1.21
CA GLY A 112 5.85 -14.32 2.13
C GLY A 112 6.18 -13.39 3.30
N THR A 113 5.41 -12.33 3.52
CA THR A 113 5.47 -11.54 4.76
C THR A 113 4.35 -11.95 5.70
N TRP A 114 4.58 -11.75 7.01
CA TRP A 114 3.56 -11.90 8.04
C TRP A 114 2.28 -11.14 7.70
N LEU A 115 2.37 -10.00 7.00
CA LEU A 115 1.23 -9.20 6.56
C LEU A 115 0.43 -9.85 5.41
N SER A 116 1.08 -10.63 4.55
CA SER A 116 0.39 -11.40 3.50
C SER A 116 -0.20 -12.71 4.01
N GLU A 117 0.50 -13.38 4.94
CA GLU A 117 0.00 -14.55 5.67
C GLU A 117 -1.19 -14.16 6.55
N SER A 118 -1.13 -12.92 7.03
CA SER A 118 -2.19 -12.22 7.72
C SER A 118 -3.45 -11.97 6.90
N GLN A 119 -3.35 -12.01 5.57
CA GLN A 119 -4.49 -11.84 4.69
C GLN A 119 -5.17 -13.18 4.41
N GLU A 120 -5.53 -13.91 5.47
CA GLU A 120 -6.35 -15.10 5.30
C GLU A 120 -7.66 -14.76 4.58
N HIS A 121 -8.01 -15.58 3.58
CA HIS A 121 -9.30 -15.49 2.92
C HIS A 121 -10.21 -16.56 3.50
N TYR A 122 -11.32 -16.13 4.07
CA TYR A 122 -12.37 -17.04 4.52
C TYR A 122 -13.44 -17.17 3.45
N VAL A 123 -13.71 -18.39 2.98
CA VAL A 123 -14.83 -18.65 2.06
C VAL A 123 -16.10 -18.79 2.90
N ILE A 124 -17.06 -17.90 2.67
CA ILE A 124 -18.34 -17.86 3.39
C ILE A 124 -19.09 -19.16 3.15
N LYS A 125 -19.47 -19.84 4.23
CA LYS A 125 -20.27 -21.07 4.24
C LYS A 125 -21.71 -20.75 4.60
N LYS A 126 -22.60 -21.70 4.31
CA LYS A 126 -24.02 -21.58 4.66
C LYS A 126 -24.15 -21.48 6.19
N GLY A 127 -24.80 -20.42 6.66
CA GLY A 127 -25.04 -20.16 8.08
C GLY A 127 -24.00 -19.24 8.75
N ASP A 128 -22.97 -18.79 8.03
CA ASP A 128 -22.01 -17.86 8.59
C ASP A 128 -22.59 -16.47 8.80
N THR A 129 -22.13 -15.81 9.86
CA THR A 129 -22.41 -14.41 10.15
C THR A 129 -21.09 -13.65 10.38
N LEU A 130 -21.10 -12.34 10.17
CA LEU A 130 -19.92 -11.51 10.46
C LEU A 130 -19.48 -11.64 11.92
N ALA A 131 -20.41 -11.77 12.86
CA ALA A 131 -20.13 -11.97 14.28
C ALA A 131 -19.41 -13.30 14.53
N ALA A 132 -19.93 -14.42 14.02
CA ALA A 132 -19.31 -15.73 14.22
C ALA A 132 -17.92 -15.84 13.58
N ILE A 133 -17.71 -15.20 12.42
CA ILE A 133 -16.39 -15.12 11.79
C ILE A 133 -15.45 -14.22 12.61
N SER A 134 -15.94 -13.06 13.05
CA SER A 134 -15.24 -12.12 13.93
C SER A 134 -14.72 -12.81 15.20
N ASP A 135 -15.57 -13.57 15.90
CA ASP A 135 -15.20 -14.31 17.11
C ASP A 135 -14.16 -15.39 16.84
N ARG A 136 -14.33 -16.15 15.74
CA ARG A 136 -13.39 -17.20 15.33
C ARG A 136 -11.97 -16.68 15.14
N TYR A 137 -11.86 -15.50 14.54
CA TYR A 137 -10.58 -14.88 14.24
C TYR A 137 -10.12 -13.89 15.33
N GLN A 138 -10.88 -13.75 16.42
CA GLN A 138 -10.65 -12.76 17.49
C GLN A 138 -10.46 -11.32 16.98
N LEU A 139 -11.25 -10.92 15.97
CA LEU A 139 -11.17 -9.59 15.35
C LEU A 139 -12.48 -8.84 15.49
N PRO A 140 -12.49 -7.53 15.78
CA PRO A 140 -13.72 -6.73 15.71
C PRO A 140 -14.39 -6.80 14.33
N VAL A 141 -15.73 -6.94 14.31
CA VAL A 141 -16.55 -6.94 13.07
C VAL A 141 -16.25 -5.73 12.18
N SER A 142 -15.96 -4.58 12.78
CA SER A 142 -15.62 -3.34 12.05
C SER A 142 -14.39 -3.49 11.17
N HIS A 143 -13.38 -4.25 11.58
CA HIS A 143 -12.18 -4.48 10.78
C HIS A 143 -12.48 -5.35 9.56
N ILE A 144 -13.24 -6.42 9.74
CA ILE A 144 -13.70 -7.28 8.63
C ILE A 144 -14.57 -6.44 7.67
N ARG A 145 -15.49 -5.63 8.18
CA ARG A 145 -16.35 -4.77 7.35
C ARG A 145 -15.55 -3.80 6.51
N THR A 146 -14.63 -3.04 7.13
CA THR A 146 -13.79 -2.06 6.44
C THR A 146 -12.89 -2.74 5.41
N ARG A 147 -12.28 -3.87 5.75
CA ARG A 147 -11.38 -4.62 4.85
C ARG A 147 -12.09 -5.14 3.59
N ASN A 148 -13.38 -5.45 3.71
CA ASN A 148 -14.21 -6.01 2.64
C ASN A 148 -15.16 -4.99 2.00
N SER A 149 -15.07 -3.70 2.39
CA SER A 149 -16.00 -2.65 1.95
C SER A 149 -17.48 -3.02 2.10
N LEU A 150 -17.83 -3.79 3.13
CA LEU A 150 -19.18 -4.27 3.36
C LEU A 150 -20.08 -3.15 3.88
N ARG A 151 -21.20 -2.90 3.20
CA ARG A 151 -22.20 -1.92 3.63
C ARG A 151 -23.26 -2.52 4.56
N THR A 152 -23.45 -3.83 4.51
CA THR A 152 -24.43 -4.60 5.28
C THR A 152 -23.77 -5.83 5.89
N ASP A 153 -24.52 -6.54 6.74
CA ASP A 153 -24.07 -7.79 7.38
C ASP A 153 -24.46 -9.03 6.57
N GLU A 154 -25.02 -8.81 5.38
CA GLU A 154 -25.41 -9.88 4.47
C GLU A 154 -24.17 -10.50 3.83
N LEU A 155 -23.94 -11.77 4.16
CA LEU A 155 -22.86 -12.56 3.61
C LEU A 155 -23.41 -13.50 2.53
N ARG A 156 -22.76 -13.51 1.37
CA ARG A 156 -23.11 -14.43 0.27
C ARG A 156 -22.25 -15.68 0.36
N VAL A 157 -22.91 -16.82 0.50
CA VAL A 157 -22.24 -18.14 0.50
C VAL A 157 -21.38 -18.31 -0.75
N GLY A 158 -20.19 -18.89 -0.58
CA GLY A 158 -19.19 -19.11 -1.62
C GLY A 158 -18.33 -17.88 -1.94
N HIS A 159 -18.67 -16.68 -1.43
CA HIS A 159 -17.82 -15.50 -1.62
C HIS A 159 -16.64 -15.50 -0.65
N LYS A 160 -15.52 -14.95 -1.10
CA LYS A 160 -14.31 -14.77 -0.28
C LYS A 160 -14.45 -13.51 0.57
N LEU A 161 -14.16 -13.67 1.86
CA LEU A 161 -14.06 -12.60 2.83
C LEU A 161 -12.60 -12.45 3.23
N TYR A 162 -12.06 -11.26 3.07
CA TYR A 162 -10.71 -10.89 3.47
C TYR A 162 -10.67 -10.72 4.98
N ILE A 163 -9.95 -11.58 5.69
CA ILE A 163 -9.79 -11.51 7.13
C ILE A 163 -8.48 -10.77 7.41
N PRO A 164 -8.52 -9.62 8.10
CA PRO A 164 -7.31 -8.92 8.50
C PRO A 164 -6.77 -9.56 9.78
N VAL A 165 -5.88 -10.55 9.73
CA VAL A 165 -5.25 -10.99 10.99
C VAL A 165 -4.28 -9.90 11.46
N SER A 166 -4.33 -9.61 12.76
CA SER A 166 -3.45 -8.66 13.44
C SER A 166 -2.34 -9.38 14.18
#